data_AF-A0A2U9IY09-F1
#
_entry.id   AF-A0A2U9IY09-F1
#
_cell.length_a   1.000
_cell.length_b   1.000
_cell.length_c   1.000
_cell.angle_alpha   90.00
_cell.angle_beta   90.00
_cell.angle_gamma   90.00
#
_symmetry.space_group_name_H-M   'P 1'
#
loop_
_entity.id
_entity.type
_entity.pdbx_description
1 polymer ?
#
loop_
_entity_poly.entity_id
_entity_poly.type
_entity_poly.pdbx_seq_one_letter_code
_entity_poly.pdbx_strand_id
1 'polypeptide(L)' 'NPEHKPPGPKDLVYLEPSPPFCEKNPKLGILGTHGRQCNDTSIGVDGCDLMCCGRGYKTQEVIVVERCACTFHW' A
#
# COMPACT_ATOMS: atom_id res chain seq x y z
N ASN A 1 27.37 -11.41 -4.88
CA ASN A 1 27.62 -12.65 -4.14
C ASN A 1 27.64 -13.79 -5.16
N PRO A 2 28.74 -14.54 -5.32
CA PRO A 2 28.85 -15.69 -6.22
C PRO A 2 27.79 -16.78 -5.98
N GLU A 3 27.12 -16.77 -4.81
CA GLU A 3 26.07 -17.75 -4.45
C GLU A 3 24.69 -17.46 -5.06
N HIS A 4 24.46 -16.29 -5.67
CA HIS A 4 23.19 -15.99 -6.32
C HIS A 4 23.21 -16.42 -7.80
N LYS A 5 22.18 -17.17 -8.20
CA LYS A 5 21.93 -17.47 -9.61
C LYS A 5 21.80 -16.17 -10.40
N PRO A 6 22.49 -16.02 -11.56
CA PRO A 6 22.30 -14.86 -12.42
C PRO A 6 20.83 -14.74 -12.86
N PRO A 7 20.31 -13.51 -12.97
CA PRO A 7 18.93 -13.28 -13.39
C PRO A 7 18.69 -13.77 -14.83
N GLY A 8 17.55 -14.41 -15.05
CA GLY A 8 17.09 -14.85 -16.35
C GLY A 8 16.24 -13.79 -17.07
N PRO A 9 15.79 -14.08 -18.31
CA PRO A 9 15.07 -13.10 -19.14
C PRO A 9 13.72 -12.61 -18.58
N LYS A 10 13.15 -13.30 -17.58
CA LYS A 10 11.85 -12.96 -16.97
C LYS A 10 12.00 -12.40 -15.55
N ASP A 11 13.22 -12.30 -15.03
CA ASP A 11 13.46 -11.83 -13.68
C ASP A 11 13.55 -10.29 -13.66
N LEU A 12 12.96 -9.67 -12.64
CA LEU A 12 13.09 -8.23 -12.42
C LEU A 12 14.41 -7.94 -11.71
N VAL A 13 15.16 -6.99 -12.24
CA VAL A 13 16.43 -6.52 -11.67
C VAL A 13 16.32 -5.06 -11.26
N TYR A 14 16.92 -4.71 -10.13
CA TYR A 14 17.02 -3.35 -9.63
C TYR A 14 18.45 -3.10 -9.14
N LEU A 15 18.89 -1.84 -9.20
CA LEU A 15 20.24 -1.44 -8.81
C LEU A 15 20.27 -0.78 -7.43
N GLU A 16 19.27 0.06 -7.16
CA GLU A 16 19.19 0.85 -5.94
C GLU A 16 18.05 0.36 -5.04
N PRO A 17 18.24 0.34 -3.72
CA PRO A 17 17.18 -0.02 -2.79
C PRO A 17 16.05 0.99 -2.83
N SER A 18 14.82 0.51 -2.63
CA SER A 18 13.66 1.39 -2.54
C SER A 18 13.78 2.36 -1.36
N PRO A 19 13.43 3.64 -1.53
CA PRO A 19 13.40 4.61 -0.45
C PRO A 19 12.26 4.32 0.54
N PRO A 20 12.26 4.94 1.73
CA PRO A 20 11.10 4.91 2.62
C PRO A 20 9.92 5.71 2.02
N PHE A 21 8.72 5.14 2.04
CA PHE A 21 7.51 5.75 1.47
C PHE A 21 6.56 6.38 2.51
N CYS A 22 6.88 6.27 3.80
CA CYS A 22 6.04 6.73 4.89
C CYS A 22 5.80 8.25 4.88
N GLU A 23 6.85 9.03 4.58
CA GLU A 23 6.83 10.49 4.62
C GLU A 23 6.94 11.09 3.23
N LYS A 24 6.39 12.29 3.08
CA LYS A 24 6.41 13.02 1.81
C LYS A 24 7.85 13.40 1.45
N ASN A 25 8.29 13.00 0.27
CA ASN A 25 9.55 13.43 -0.33
C ASN A 25 9.33 13.90 -1.78
N PRO A 26 9.13 15.21 -2.00
CA PRO A 26 8.86 15.77 -3.33
C PRO A 26 10.00 15.53 -4.33
N LYS A 27 11.25 15.43 -3.87
CA LYS A 27 12.42 15.21 -4.75
C LYS A 27 12.36 13.84 -5.44
N LEU A 28 11.76 12.85 -4.77
CA LEU A 28 11.59 11.49 -5.27
C LEU A 28 10.15 11.21 -5.73
N GLY A 29 9.27 12.22 -5.75
CA GLY A 29 7.85 12.05 -6.11
C GLY A 29 7.03 11.27 -5.08
N ILE A 30 7.54 11.07 -3.86
CA ILE A 30 6.88 10.30 -2.81
C ILE A 30 5.89 11.22 -2.08
N LEU A 31 4.61 10.83 -2.04
CA LEU A 31 3.57 11.62 -1.37
C LEU A 31 3.47 11.37 0.14
N GLY A 32 4.00 10.25 0.64
CA GLY A 32 3.80 9.79 2.01
C GLY A 32 2.53 8.95 2.17
N THR A 33 2.32 8.38 3.36
CA THR A 33 1.14 7.54 3.66
C THR A 33 0.12 8.20 4.57
N HIS A 34 0.30 9.49 4.87
CA HIS A 34 -0.65 10.28 5.66
C HIS A 34 -2.02 10.37 4.97
N GLY A 35 -3.10 10.17 5.74
CA GLY A 35 -4.48 10.25 5.25
C GLY A 35 -4.92 9.07 4.37
N ARG A 36 -4.08 8.05 4.18
CA ARG A 36 -4.49 6.82 3.49
C ARG A 36 -5.39 5.98 4.39
N GLN A 37 -6.40 5.36 3.79
CA GLN A 37 -7.17 4.32 4.46
C GLN A 37 -6.27 3.11 4.73
N CYS A 38 -6.42 2.52 5.91
CA CYS A 38 -5.77 1.29 6.33
C CYS A 38 -6.82 0.31 6.85
N ASN A 39 -6.43 -0.96 6.99
CA ASN A 39 -7.26 -2.03 7.52
C ASN A 39 -6.78 -2.41 8.92
N ASP A 40 -7.57 -2.09 9.95
CA ASP A 40 -7.21 -2.36 11.35
C ASP A 40 -7.11 -3.87 11.66
N THR A 41 -7.84 -4.71 10.95
CA THR A 41 -7.81 -6.17 11.18
C THR A 41 -6.66 -6.87 10.46
N SER A 42 -5.90 -6.17 9.61
CA SER A 42 -4.81 -6.76 8.83
C SER A 42 -3.47 -6.61 9.54
N ILE A 43 -2.66 -7.67 9.49
CA ILE A 43 -1.26 -7.69 9.94
C ILE A 43 -0.28 -7.36 8.80
N GLY A 44 -0.77 -7.22 7.56
CA GLY A 44 0.02 -7.00 6.36
C GLY A 44 0.32 -5.52 6.10
N VAL A 45 0.84 -5.23 4.89
CA VAL A 45 1.19 -3.86 4.47
C VAL A 45 0.00 -2.91 4.32
N ASP A 46 -1.22 -3.45 4.23
CA ASP A 46 -2.49 -2.74 4.29
C ASP A 46 -2.97 -2.51 5.74
N GLY A 47 -2.37 -3.23 6.70
CA GLY A 47 -2.57 -3.10 8.13
C GLY A 47 -2.24 -1.70 8.64
N CYS A 48 -3.01 -1.19 9.59
CA CYS A 48 -2.82 0.18 10.09
C CYS A 48 -1.44 0.40 10.73
N ASP A 49 -0.87 -0.61 11.40
CA ASP A 49 0.46 -0.52 12.00
C ASP A 49 1.55 -0.26 10.95
N LEU A 50 1.51 -0.99 9.83
CA LEU A 50 2.48 -0.86 8.75
C LEU A 50 2.16 0.31 7.82
N MET A 51 0.89 0.47 7.44
CA MET A 51 0.49 1.51 6.49
C MET A 51 0.65 2.92 7.06
N CYS A 52 0.32 3.09 8.34
CA CYS A 52 0.50 4.35 9.07
C CYS A 52 1.91 4.47 9.67
N CYS A 53 2.80 3.51 9.42
CA CYS A 53 4.19 3.50 9.87
C CYS A 53 4.33 3.75 11.38
N GLY A 54 3.47 3.12 12.19
CA GLY A 54 3.47 3.25 13.65
C GLY A 54 3.00 4.61 14.21
N ARG A 55 2.53 5.54 13.36
CA ARG A 55 2.03 6.86 13.79
C ARG A 55 0.65 6.82 14.46
N GLY A 56 0.02 5.65 14.51
CA GLY A 56 -1.38 5.48 14.89
C GLY A 56 -2.35 5.84 13.75
N TYR A 57 -3.64 5.60 13.99
CA TYR A 57 -4.72 5.82 13.04
C TYR A 57 -5.99 6.25 13.76
N LYS A 58 -6.99 6.72 12.99
CA LYS A 58 -8.31 7.06 13.48
C LYS A 58 -9.34 6.24 12.73
N THR A 59 -10.25 5.62 13.47
CA THR A 59 -11.41 4.94 12.88
C THR A 59 -12.53 5.94 12.68
N GLN A 60 -13.15 5.91 11.51
CA GLN A 60 -14.31 6.72 11.18
C GLN A 60 -15.38 5.83 10.58
N GLU A 61 -16.59 5.89 11.15
CA GLU A 61 -17.77 5.28 10.56
C GLU A 61 -18.38 6.25 9.55
N VAL A 62 -18.66 5.76 8.34
CA VAL A 62 -19.27 6.53 7.26
C VAL A 62 -20.45 5.76 6.68
N ILE A 63 -21.56 6.44 6.45
CA ILE A 63 -22.71 5.87 5.77
C ILE A 63 -22.45 5.97 4.26
N VAL A 64 -22.39 4.82 3.59
CA VAL A 64 -22.18 4.76 2.14
C VAL A 64 -23.50 4.36 1.48
N VAL A 65 -23.91 5.12 0.47
CA VAL A 65 -25.07 4.78 -0.38
C VAL A 65 -24.55 4.02 -1.59
N GLU A 66 -24.95 2.76 -1.70
CA GLU A 66 -24.62 1.90 -2.83
C GLU A 66 -25.87 1.43 -3.57
N ARG A 67 -25.70 1.03 -4.84
CA ARG A 67 -26.78 0.43 -5.61
C ARG A 67 -26.99 -1.00 -5.12
N CYS A 68 -28.14 -1.27 -4.52
CA CYS A 68 -28.52 -2.59 -4.07
C CYS A 68 -29.78 -3.09 -4.83
N ALA A 69 -30.06 -4.38 -4.74
CA ALA A 69 -31.25 -5.02 -5.36
C ALA A 69 -31.41 -4.77 -6.88
N CYS A 70 -30.30 -4.64 -7.61
CA CYS A 70 -30.33 -4.46 -9.06
C CYS A 70 -30.81 -5.75 -9.76
N THR A 71 -31.82 -5.63 -10.64
CA THR A 71 -32.27 -6.74 -11.49
C THR A 71 -31.65 -6.60 -12.88
N PHE A 72 -31.09 -7.70 -13.37
CA PHE A 72 -30.63 -7.80 -14.75
C PHE A 72 -31.80 -8.22 -15.64
N HIS A 73 -32.02 -7.50 -16.73
CA HIS A 73 -32.95 -7.86 -17.79
C HIS A 73 -32.16 -8.05 -19.08
N TRP A 74 -32.35 -9.21 -19.71
CA TRP A 74 -31.72 -9.58 -20.99
C TRP A 74 -32.25 -8.76 -22.15
#